data_AF-A0A1I1EU65-F1
#
_entry.id   AF-A0A1I1EU65-F1
#
_cell.length_a   1.000
_cell.length_b   1.000
_cell.length_c   1.000
_cell.angle_alpha   90.00
_cell.angle_beta   90.00
_cell.angle_gamma   90.00
#
_symmetry.space_group_name_H-M   'P 1'
#
loop_
_entity.id
_entity.type
_entity.pdbx_description
1 polymer ?
#
loop_
_entity_poly.entity_id
_entity_poly.type
_entity_poly.pdbx_seq_one_letter_code
_entity_poly.pdbx_strand_id
1 'polypeptide(L)'
;MSRFISILSLFICLISFYSYANIDSIPLPDDTDIKMKLDGEYPMILNGFVKMPDTDVLAFYHTQLGAPDKIIEDIGRYTFFYRINENKVKISIYQQNQWTEISVMITQ
;
A
#
# COMPACT_ATOMS: atom_id res chain seq x y z
N MET A 1 -2.10 4.80 52.83
CA MET A 1 -2.41 3.89 51.71
C MET A 1 -2.19 4.60 50.37
N SER A 2 -0.95 4.89 49.96
CA SER A 2 -0.69 5.60 48.68
C SER A 2 0.57 5.17 47.93
N ARG A 3 1.21 4.05 48.31
CA ARG A 3 2.45 3.59 47.64
C ARG A 3 2.24 2.46 46.62
N PHE A 4 1.05 1.86 46.57
CA PHE A 4 0.76 0.76 45.63
C PHE A 4 0.10 1.21 44.32
N ILE A 5 -0.43 2.43 44.25
CA ILE A 5 -1.12 2.92 43.04
C ILE A 5 -0.12 3.39 41.97
N SER A 6 1.09 3.81 42.36
CA SER A 6 2.08 4.32 41.41
C SER A 6 2.77 3.24 40.56
N ILE A 7 2.73 1.97 40.96
CA ILE A 7 3.37 0.88 40.20
C ILE A 7 2.46 0.39 39.06
N LEU A 8 1.14 0.53 39.21
CA LEU A 8 0.17 0.06 38.22
C LEU A 8 0.09 0.97 36.97
N SER A 9 0.47 2.24 37.10
CA SER A 9 0.33 3.23 36.01
C SER A 9 1.47 3.21 34.97
N LEU A 10 2.55 2.44 35.20
CA LEU A 10 3.71 2.43 34.29
C LEU A 10 3.68 1.29 33.25
N PHE A 11 2.74 0.35 33.35
CA PHE A 11 2.72 -0.85 32.51
C PHE A 11 1.89 -0.72 31.21
N ILE A 12 1.17 0.40 31.01
CA ILE A 12 0.20 0.55 29.90
C ILE A 12 0.83 1.14 28.63
N CYS A 13 2.06 1.66 28.66
CA CYS A 13 2.63 2.43 27.54
C CYS A 13 3.40 1.62 26.48
N LEU A 14 3.39 0.28 26.48
CA LEU A 14 4.24 -0.52 25.57
C LEU A 14 3.48 -1.43 24.60
N ILE A 15 2.15 -1.43 24.59
CA ILE A 15 1.38 -2.06 23.53
C ILE A 15 1.24 -1.08 22.36
N SER A 16 2.32 -0.94 21.58
CA SER A 16 2.21 -0.42 20.22
C SER A 16 1.42 -1.45 19.43
N PHE A 17 0.11 -1.22 19.27
CA PHE A 17 -0.71 -1.98 18.35
C PHE A 17 -0.21 -1.67 16.94
N TYR A 18 0.63 -2.53 16.39
CA TYR A 18 0.85 -2.55 14.94
C TYR A 18 -0.50 -2.88 14.32
N SER A 19 -1.16 -1.87 13.76
CA SER A 19 -2.36 -2.10 12.97
C SER A 19 -1.95 -2.98 11.79
N TYR A 20 -2.73 -4.00 11.43
CA TYR A 20 -2.41 -4.77 10.23
C TYR A 20 -2.88 -3.98 9.01
N ALA A 21 -1.96 -3.59 8.13
CA ALA A 21 -2.33 -3.12 6.81
C ALA A 21 -2.96 -4.29 6.02
N ASN A 22 -4.02 -4.02 5.26
CA ASN A 22 -4.75 -5.02 4.49
C ASN A 22 -4.68 -4.69 2.98
N ILE A 23 -4.18 -5.60 2.13
CA ILE A 23 -4.05 -5.37 0.68
C ILE A 23 -5.42 -5.23 0.06
N ASP A 24 -6.44 -5.87 0.61
CA ASP A 24 -7.78 -5.88 0.04
C ASP A 24 -8.41 -4.47 0.11
N SER A 25 -7.78 -3.53 0.85
CA SER A 25 -8.12 -2.11 0.80
C SER A 25 -7.60 -1.38 -0.44
N ILE A 26 -6.69 -1.98 -1.20
CA ILE A 26 -6.13 -1.41 -2.43
C ILE A 26 -6.83 -2.08 -3.62
N PRO A 27 -7.56 -1.31 -4.43
CA PRO A 27 -8.25 -1.84 -5.59
C PRO A 27 -7.23 -2.32 -6.62
N LEU A 28 -7.56 -3.40 -7.32
CA LEU A 28 -6.79 -3.90 -8.46
C LEU A 28 -7.72 -3.94 -9.67
N PRO A 29 -7.21 -3.72 -10.90
CA PRO A 29 -7.97 -4.03 -12.09
C PRO A 29 -8.43 -5.51 -12.09
N ASP A 30 -9.63 -5.78 -12.57
CA ASP A 30 -10.26 -7.12 -12.48
C ASP A 30 -9.40 -8.24 -13.08
N ASP A 31 -8.66 -7.95 -14.15
CA ASP A 31 -7.82 -8.92 -14.87
C ASP A 31 -6.35 -8.92 -14.40
N THR A 32 -6.09 -8.49 -13.17
CA THR A 32 -4.72 -8.49 -12.61
C THR A 32 -4.28 -9.92 -12.27
N ASP A 33 -3.24 -10.40 -12.94
CA ASP A 33 -2.58 -11.67 -12.65
C ASP A 33 -1.52 -11.46 -11.55
N ILE A 34 -1.89 -11.81 -10.32
CA ILE A 34 -1.03 -11.67 -9.13
C ILE A 34 0.08 -12.73 -9.16
N LYS A 35 1.35 -12.27 -9.13
CA LYS A 35 2.53 -13.15 -9.11
C LYS A 35 3.13 -13.32 -7.72
N MET A 36 2.97 -12.32 -6.87
CA MET A 36 3.45 -12.36 -5.49
C MET A 36 2.52 -11.54 -4.60
N LYS A 37 2.10 -12.13 -3.48
CA LYS A 37 1.35 -11.44 -2.42
C LYS A 37 1.94 -11.89 -1.08
N LEU A 38 2.49 -10.94 -0.33
CA LEU A 38 2.95 -11.09 1.05
C LEU A 38 1.97 -10.33 1.92
N ASP A 39 0.98 -11.05 2.43
CA ASP A 39 -0.10 -10.55 3.29
C ASP A 39 0.19 -10.90 4.76
N GLY A 40 -0.26 -10.07 5.70
CA GLY A 40 0.00 -10.23 7.13
C GLY A 40 1.46 -10.01 7.56
N GLU A 41 2.38 -9.76 6.63
CA GLU A 41 3.79 -9.43 6.89
C GLU A 41 4.07 -7.95 6.59
N TYR A 42 4.99 -7.34 7.34
CA TYR A 42 5.39 -5.94 7.15
C TYR A 42 6.78 -5.82 6.48
N PRO A 43 6.94 -5.07 5.38
CA PRO A 43 5.90 -4.37 4.65
C PRO A 43 5.04 -5.36 3.86
N MET A 44 3.77 -4.97 3.67
CA MET A 44 2.88 -5.73 2.82
C MET A 44 3.20 -5.45 1.36
N ILE A 45 3.31 -6.49 0.53
CA ILE A 45 3.71 -6.37 -0.87
C ILE A 45 2.77 -7.18 -1.76
N LEU A 46 2.35 -6.58 -2.88
CA LEU A 46 1.69 -7.26 -3.98
C LEU A 46 2.36 -6.88 -5.29
N ASN A 47 2.73 -7.87 -6.09
CA ASN A 47 3.22 -7.67 -7.46
C ASN A 47 2.37 -8.51 -8.42
N GLY A 48 2.00 -7.91 -9.55
CA GLY A 48 1.23 -8.58 -10.59
C GLY A 48 1.33 -7.86 -11.93
N PHE A 49 0.60 -8.38 -12.91
CA PHE A 49 0.54 -7.82 -14.26
C PHE A 49 -0.92 -7.70 -14.71
N VAL A 50 -1.22 -6.67 -15.47
CA VAL A 50 -2.52 -6.49 -16.12
C VAL A 50 -2.32 -6.19 -17.61
N LYS A 51 -3.21 -6.71 -18.46
CA LYS A 51 -3.13 -6.51 -19.91
C LYS A 51 -3.85 -5.23 -20.33
N MET A 52 -3.33 -4.08 -19.90
CA MET A 52 -3.82 -2.76 -20.28
C MET A 52 -2.68 -1.73 -20.31
N PRO A 53 -2.83 -0.62 -21.05
CA PRO A 53 -1.86 0.47 -21.04
C PRO A 53 -1.64 1.05 -19.65
N ASP A 54 -0.42 1.47 -19.35
CA ASP A 54 -0.05 2.15 -18.11
C ASP A 54 -0.92 3.38 -17.86
N THR A 55 -1.24 4.18 -18.89
CA THR A 55 -2.17 5.32 -18.79
C THR A 55 -3.53 4.93 -18.21
N ASP A 56 -4.04 3.76 -18.57
CA ASP A 56 -5.34 3.27 -18.10
C ASP A 56 -5.23 2.74 -16.67
N VAL A 57 -4.10 2.12 -16.30
CA VAL A 57 -3.81 1.74 -14.90
C VAL A 57 -3.68 2.97 -14.00
N LEU A 58 -2.98 4.01 -14.48
CA LEU A 58 -2.85 5.28 -13.76
C LEU A 58 -4.22 5.93 -13.54
N ALA A 59 -5.05 5.96 -14.59
CA ALA A 59 -6.41 6.48 -14.51
C ALA A 59 -7.31 5.65 -13.58
N PHE A 60 -7.17 4.32 -13.58
CA PHE A 60 -7.86 3.42 -12.66
C PHE A 60 -7.57 3.80 -11.20
N TYR A 61 -6.29 3.90 -10.82
CA TYR A 61 -5.94 4.25 -9.44
C TYR A 61 -6.38 5.66 -9.06
N HIS A 62 -6.24 6.63 -9.97
CA HIS A 62 -6.74 7.99 -9.72
C HIS A 62 -8.26 8.02 -9.51
N THR A 63 -9.02 7.21 -10.27
CA THR A 63 -10.48 7.12 -10.14
C THR A 63 -10.91 6.48 -8.83
N GLN A 64 -10.22 5.42 -8.40
CA GLN A 64 -10.59 4.67 -7.20
C GLN A 64 -10.09 5.30 -5.90
N LEU A 65 -8.91 5.93 -5.93
CA LEU A 65 -8.21 6.42 -4.75
C LEU A 65 -8.15 7.96 -4.67
N GLY A 66 -8.54 8.65 -5.73
CA GLY A 66 -8.39 10.10 -5.84
C GLY A 66 -6.98 10.52 -6.27
N ALA A 67 -6.61 11.77 -5.98
CA ALA A 67 -5.29 12.29 -6.32
C ALA A 67 -4.22 11.74 -5.35
N PRO A 68 -3.06 11.29 -5.84
CA PRO A 68 -1.93 10.90 -4.99
C PRO A 68 -1.28 12.12 -4.33
N ASP A 69 -0.70 11.91 -3.15
CA ASP A 69 0.10 12.92 -2.43
C ASP A 69 1.36 13.30 -3.22
N LYS A 70 1.92 12.33 -3.95
CA LYS A 70 3.11 12.52 -4.78
C LYS A 70 3.10 11.56 -5.96
N ILE A 71 3.63 12.02 -7.09
CA ILE A 71 3.95 11.21 -8.26
C ILE A 71 5.44 11.36 -8.54
N ILE A 72 6.12 10.23 -8.80
CA ILE A 72 7.49 10.19 -9.32
C ILE A 72 7.47 9.40 -10.62
N GLU A 73 8.16 9.91 -11.63
CA GLU A 73 8.46 9.17 -12.86
C GLU A 73 9.97 8.97 -12.94
N ASP A 74 10.41 7.73 -13.12
CA ASP A 74 11.82 7.38 -13.33
C ASP A 74 11.93 6.26 -14.38
N ILE A 75 12.62 6.55 -15.50
CA ILE A 75 12.86 5.59 -16.60
C ILE A 75 11.56 4.88 -17.04
N GLY A 76 10.48 5.65 -17.25
CA GLY A 76 9.18 5.12 -17.70
C GLY A 76 8.39 4.35 -16.64
N ARG A 77 8.86 4.30 -15.39
CA ARG A 77 8.11 3.78 -14.24
C ARG A 77 7.47 4.93 -13.49
N TYR A 78 6.16 4.89 -13.38
CA TYR A 78 5.40 5.81 -12.54
C TYR A 78 5.26 5.22 -11.14
N THR A 79 5.47 6.03 -10.11
CA THR A 79 5.23 5.65 -8.73
C THR A 79 4.31 6.68 -8.07
N PHE A 80 3.13 6.22 -7.67
CA PHE A 80 2.13 7.00 -6.98
C PHE A 80 2.23 6.73 -5.48
N PHE A 81 2.23 7.80 -4.69
CA PHE A 81 2.24 7.75 -3.24
C PHE A 81 0.89 8.26 -2.74
N TYR A 82 0.20 7.42 -1.98
CA TYR A 82 -1.08 7.76 -1.35
C TYR A 82 -0.97 7.63 0.16
N ARG A 83 -1.84 8.36 0.86
CA ARG A 83 -2.20 8.08 2.24
C ARG A 83 -3.64 7.60 2.32
N ILE A 84 -3.82 6.32 2.60
CA ILE A 84 -5.13 5.69 2.71
C ILE A 84 -5.30 5.24 4.15
N ASN A 85 -6.22 5.90 4.86
CA ASN A 85 -6.34 5.82 6.31
C ASN A 85 -4.99 6.21 6.98
N GLU A 86 -4.46 5.35 7.84
CA GLU A 86 -3.16 5.55 8.52
C GLU A 86 -1.99 4.95 7.74
N ASN A 87 -2.22 4.35 6.57
CA ASN A 87 -1.20 3.68 5.79
C ASN A 87 -0.62 4.57 4.68
N LYS A 88 0.69 4.50 4.50
CA LYS A 88 1.38 4.97 3.30
C LYS A 88 1.37 3.86 2.25
N VAL A 89 0.81 4.16 1.08
CA VAL A 89 0.67 3.21 -0.02
C VAL A 89 1.52 3.69 -1.19
N LYS A 90 2.41 2.83 -1.66
CA LYS A 90 3.23 3.07 -2.84
C LYS A 90 2.77 2.14 -3.95
N ILE A 91 2.37 2.69 -5.08
CA ILE A 91 1.94 1.94 -6.26
C ILE A 91 2.89 2.28 -7.41
N SER A 92 3.71 1.32 -7.81
CA SER A 92 4.62 1.46 -8.96
C SER A 92 4.03 0.75 -10.18
N ILE A 93 4.01 1.45 -11.30
CA ILE A 93 3.38 1.08 -12.56
C ILE A 93 4.43 1.16 -13.66
N TYR A 94 4.57 0.10 -14.45
CA TYR A 94 5.56 0.06 -15.52
C TYR A 94 5.06 -0.74 -16.73
N GLN A 95 4.99 -0.08 -17.89
CA GLN A 95 4.59 -0.73 -19.14
C GLN A 95 5.71 -1.65 -19.67
N GLN A 96 5.35 -2.88 -19.99
CA GLN A 96 6.17 -3.87 -20.69
C GLN A 96 5.37 -4.47 -21.85
N ASN A 97 5.57 -3.94 -23.06
CA ASN A 97 4.84 -4.34 -24.27
C ASN A 97 3.33 -4.18 -24.13
N GLN A 98 2.57 -5.28 -24.03
CA GLN A 98 1.11 -5.28 -23.86
C GLN A 98 0.67 -5.43 -22.40
N TRP A 99 1.62 -5.56 -21.48
CA TRP A 99 1.38 -5.79 -20.06
C TRP A 99 1.87 -4.60 -19.26
N THR A 100 1.16 -4.27 -18.20
CA THR A 100 1.60 -3.32 -17.20
C THR A 100 1.88 -4.06 -15.91
N GLU A 101 3.11 -3.94 -15.43
CA GLU A 101 3.50 -4.39 -14.10
C GLU A 101 2.90 -3.43 -13.06
N ILE A 102 2.28 -4.00 -12.02
CA ILE A 102 1.75 -3.29 -10.86
C ILE A 102 2.47 -3.84 -9.63
N SER A 103 3.12 -2.95 -8.89
CA SER A 103 3.73 -3.25 -7.58
C SER A 103 3.15 -2.34 -6.51
N VAL A 104 2.45 -2.93 -5.55
CA VAL A 104 1.86 -2.25 -4.40
C VAL A 104 2.66 -2.59 -3.16
N MET A 105 3.02 -1.57 -2.39
CA MET A 105 3.62 -1.71 -1.07
C MET A 105 2.85 -0.86 -0.08
N ILE A 106 2.46 -1.46 1.06
CA ILE A 106 1.77 -0.75 2.14
C ILE A 106 2.66 -0.72 3.39
N THR A 107 2.81 0.46 3.97
CA THR A 107 3.60 0.75 5.16
C THR A 107 2.86 1.71 6.11
N GLN A 108 3.33 1.87 7.35
CA GLN A 108 2.79 2.82 8.33
C GLN A 108 3.65 4.07 8.47
#